data_AF-A0AB40B934-F1
#
_entry.id   AF-A0AB40B934-F1
#
_cell.length_a   1.000
_cell.length_b   1.000
_cell.length_c   1.000
_cell.angle_alpha   90.00
_cell.angle_beta   90.00
_cell.angle_gamma   90.00
#
_symmetry.space_group_name_H-M   'P 1'
#
loop_
_entity.id
_entity.type
_entity.pdbx_description
1 polymer ?
#
loop_
_entity_poly.entity_id
_entity_poly.type
_entity_poly.pdbx_seq_one_letter_code
_entity_poly.pdbx_strand_id
1 'polypeptide(L)'
;MVSNSQLFNQIQSTSYGEHGEELQEKKNNKKKGIEKKERSHRYAFRTRSQVDILDDGYRWRKYGQKAVKNNRFPRNYYRCTHGGCSVKKQVQRLTEDEGVVVTTYEGVHTHPIQKSSDNFEQILQQLQIYRSL
;
A
#
# COMPACT_ATOMS: atom_id res chain seq x y z
N MET A 1 11.90 28.76 -1.79
CA MET A 1 12.50 27.44 -2.15
C MET A 1 12.52 26.63 -0.87
N VAL A 2 11.52 25.78 -0.65
CA VAL A 2 11.42 25.01 0.60
C VAL A 2 12.24 23.73 0.42
N SER A 3 13.23 23.51 1.27
CA SER A 3 14.21 22.43 1.13
C SER A 3 13.58 21.05 1.36
N ASN A 4 14.01 20.07 0.57
CA ASN A 4 13.58 18.66 0.60
C ASN A 4 13.75 17.94 1.94
N SER A 5 14.42 18.56 2.92
CA SER A 5 14.58 18.06 4.29
C SER A 5 13.31 18.14 5.14
N GLN A 6 12.29 18.91 4.74
CA GLN A 6 11.02 19.02 5.49
C GLN A 6 9.95 17.98 5.08
N LEU A 7 10.25 17.09 4.14
CA LEU A 7 9.34 16.04 3.66
C LEU A 7 9.48 14.68 4.38
N PHE A 8 10.27 14.62 5.47
CA PHE A 8 10.66 13.35 6.10
C PHE A 8 9.74 12.86 7.25
N ASN A 9 8.71 13.61 7.63
CA ASN A 9 7.86 13.24 8.77
C ASN A 9 6.41 12.95 8.39
N GLN A 10 6.17 11.84 7.68
CA GLN A 10 4.93 11.07 7.88
C GLN A 10 5.01 9.64 7.38
N ILE A 11 6.00 8.88 7.88
CA ILE A 11 5.87 7.42 7.95
C ILE A 11 4.91 7.15 9.11
N GLN A 12 3.62 7.05 8.79
CA GLN A 12 2.70 6.34 9.67
C GLN A 12 2.49 4.96 9.07
N SER A 13 3.08 3.96 9.72
CA SER A 13 2.48 2.63 9.82
C SER A 13 1.10 2.79 10.45
N THR A 14 0.09 3.18 9.67
CA THR A 14 -1.30 3.20 10.14
C THR A 14 -1.80 1.76 10.20
N SER A 15 -1.56 1.09 11.33
CA SER A 15 -2.57 0.18 11.84
C SER A 15 -3.74 1.05 12.26
N TYR A 16 -4.80 1.12 11.44
CA TYR A 16 -6.05 1.74 11.85
C TYR A 16 -6.62 0.94 13.03
N GLY A 17 -6.34 1.41 14.24
CA GLY A 17 -6.97 1.00 15.49
C GLY A 17 -7.95 2.09 15.92
N GLU A 18 -9.11 1.63 16.37
CA GLU A 18 -10.32 2.38 16.69
C GLU A 18 -10.23 3.13 18.03
N HIS A 19 -10.88 4.29 18.12
CA HIS A 19 -11.36 4.94 19.33
C HIS A 19 -12.66 5.66 18.92
N GLY A 20 -13.82 5.52 19.55
CA GLY A 20 -14.31 4.70 20.66
C GLY A 20 -15.79 5.08 20.88
N GLU A 21 -16.59 4.20 21.49
CA GLU A 21 -17.71 4.56 22.39
C GLU A 21 -18.33 3.26 22.96
N GLU A 22 -18.44 3.24 24.28
CA GLU A 22 -18.90 2.15 25.14
C GLU A 22 -20.42 2.22 25.31
N LEU A 23 -21.14 1.09 25.19
CA LEU A 23 -22.37 0.79 25.94
C LEU A 23 -22.74 -0.73 25.84
N GLN A 24 -22.52 -1.41 26.97
CA GLN A 24 -23.22 -2.55 27.59
C GLN A 24 -23.38 -3.94 26.89
N GLU A 25 -22.56 -4.85 27.43
CA GLU A 25 -22.63 -6.31 27.67
C GLU A 25 -23.91 -7.12 27.34
N LYS A 26 -23.76 -8.18 26.53
CA LYS A 26 -24.32 -9.53 26.81
C LYS A 26 -23.37 -10.65 26.33
N LYS A 27 -23.11 -11.59 27.24
CA LYS A 27 -22.18 -12.74 27.16
C LYS A 27 -22.57 -13.77 26.09
N ASN A 28 -21.59 -14.32 25.36
CA ASN A 28 -21.35 -15.78 25.35
C ASN A 28 -20.07 -16.23 24.62
N ASN A 29 -19.43 -17.22 25.24
CA ASN A 29 -18.21 -17.94 24.90
C ASN A 29 -18.06 -18.43 23.45
N LYS A 30 -16.87 -18.25 22.86
CA LYS A 30 -16.05 -19.35 22.33
C LYS A 30 -14.62 -18.91 22.00
N LYS A 31 -13.66 -19.39 22.78
CA LYS A 31 -12.23 -19.38 22.44
C LYS A 31 -12.03 -20.12 21.12
N LYS A 32 -11.49 -19.44 20.10
CA LYS A 32 -10.73 -20.08 19.01
C LYS A 32 -9.41 -19.32 18.88
N GLY A 33 -8.32 -20.05 19.06
CA GLY A 33 -6.96 -19.51 19.02
C GLY A 33 -6.71 -18.76 17.73
N ILE A 34 -6.27 -17.51 17.85
CA ILE A 34 -5.71 -16.77 16.73
C ILE A 34 -4.30 -17.31 16.56
N GLU A 35 -4.12 -18.29 15.68
CA GLU A 35 -2.81 -18.55 15.08
C GLU A 35 -2.35 -17.22 14.48
N LYS A 36 -1.27 -16.67 15.03
CA LYS A 36 -0.63 -15.46 14.50
C LYS A 36 -0.08 -15.82 13.12
N LYS A 37 -0.92 -15.72 12.09
CA LYS A 37 -0.51 -15.78 10.69
C LYS A 37 0.53 -14.68 10.51
N GLU A 38 1.76 -15.09 10.22
CA GLU A 38 2.88 -14.21 9.91
C GLU A 38 2.38 -13.11 8.97
N ARG A 39 2.50 -11.85 9.39
CA ARG A 39 1.99 -10.72 8.61
C ARG A 39 2.76 -10.71 7.29
N SER A 40 2.11 -11.10 6.20
CA SER A 40 2.67 -11.04 4.85
C SER A 40 3.37 -9.70 4.63
N HIS A 41 4.57 -9.74 4.05
CA HIS A 41 5.37 -8.56 3.72
C HIS A 41 4.50 -7.52 3.02
N ARG A 42 4.22 -6.41 3.72
CA ARG A 42 3.37 -5.33 3.23
C ARG A 42 4.09 -4.02 3.44
N TYR A 43 4.24 -3.27 2.36
CA TYR A 43 4.83 -1.94 2.39
C TYR A 43 3.94 -0.96 1.64
N ALA A 44 3.92 0.30 2.10
CA ALA A 44 3.13 1.36 1.49
C ALA A 44 3.96 2.63 1.43
N PHE A 45 3.74 3.42 0.39
CA PHE A 45 4.42 4.68 0.21
C PHE A 45 3.56 5.70 -0.51
N ARG A 46 3.97 6.97 -0.39
CA ARG A 46 3.31 8.12 -1.02
C ARG A 46 4.20 8.65 -2.12
N THR A 47 3.59 8.98 -3.26
CA THR A 47 4.27 9.67 -4.37
C THR A 47 3.48 10.89 -4.78
N ARG A 48 4.19 11.96 -5.17
CA ARG A 48 3.56 13.08 -5.86
C ARG A 48 3.50 12.75 -7.35
N SER A 49 2.31 12.66 -7.93
CA SER A 49 2.12 12.25 -9.33
C SER A 49 0.74 12.68 -9.84
N GLN A 50 0.67 13.14 -11.09
CA GLN A 50 -0.61 13.39 -11.79
C GLN A 50 -1.28 12.09 -12.25
N VAL A 51 -0.53 10.99 -12.36
CA VAL A 51 -1.06 9.67 -12.74
C VAL A 51 -1.20 8.77 -11.52
N ASP A 52 -2.24 7.94 -11.50
CA ASP A 52 -2.49 7.00 -10.40
C ASP A 52 -1.51 5.83 -10.42
N ILE A 53 -1.25 5.29 -11.61
CA ILE A 53 -0.48 4.05 -11.79
C ILE A 53 0.92 4.39 -12.25
N LEU A 54 1.90 4.08 -11.41
CA LEU A 54 3.31 4.13 -11.76
C LEU A 54 3.68 2.92 -12.62
N ASP A 55 4.56 3.14 -13.59
CA ASP A 55 5.27 2.05 -14.25
C ASP A 55 6.37 1.57 -13.30
N ASP A 56 6.18 0.38 -12.77
CA ASP A 56 7.09 -0.32 -11.87
C ASP A 56 7.74 -1.54 -12.55
N GLY A 57 7.54 -1.69 -13.86
CA GLY A 57 8.08 -2.77 -14.67
C GLY A 57 7.43 -4.14 -14.44
N TYR A 58 6.52 -4.26 -13.47
CA TYR A 58 5.72 -5.45 -13.25
C TYR A 58 4.42 -5.39 -14.05
N ARG A 59 3.91 -6.57 -14.44
CA ARG A 59 2.67 -6.65 -15.23
C ARG A 59 1.48 -6.87 -14.31
N TRP A 60 0.65 -5.84 -14.17
CA TRP A 60 -0.52 -5.83 -13.30
C TRP A 60 -1.83 -6.03 -14.06
N ARG A 61 -2.80 -6.69 -13.41
CA ARG A 61 -4.20 -6.72 -13.85
C ARG A 61 -5.10 -6.21 -12.74
N LYS A 62 -5.96 -5.24 -13.06
CA LYS A 62 -7.00 -4.76 -12.15
C LYS A 62 -8.00 -5.88 -11.89
N TYR A 63 -8.28 -6.16 -10.62
CA TYR A 63 -9.26 -7.18 -10.23
C TYR A 63 -10.40 -6.61 -9.41
N GLY A 64 -10.29 -5.37 -8.94
CA GLY A 64 -11.33 -4.74 -8.16
C GLY A 64 -11.15 -3.25 -8.03
N GLN A 65 -12.22 -2.61 -7.59
CA GLN A 65 -12.28 -1.20 -7.23
C GLN A 65 -13.22 -1.06 -6.04
N LYS A 66 -12.87 -0.25 -5.05
CA LYS A 66 -13.71 0.02 -3.89
C LYS A 66 -13.85 1.52 -3.67
N ALA A 67 -15.08 2.00 -3.50
CA ALA A 67 -15.32 3.37 -3.02
C ALA A 67 -14.70 3.53 -1.62
N VAL A 68 -14.12 4.69 -1.34
CA VAL A 68 -13.49 4.98 -0.05
C VAL A 68 -14.26 6.08 0.65
N LYS A 69 -14.63 5.83 1.91
CA LYS A 69 -15.36 6.81 2.73
C LYS A 69 -14.56 8.11 2.80
N ASN A 70 -15.22 9.24 2.57
CA ASN A 70 -14.62 10.57 2.59
C ASN A 70 -13.49 10.77 1.56
N ASN A 71 -13.45 9.96 0.49
CA ASN A 71 -12.50 10.16 -0.61
C ASN A 71 -13.24 10.14 -1.95
N ARG A 72 -13.05 11.21 -2.73
CA ARG A 72 -13.58 11.39 -4.09
C ARG A 72 -13.04 10.36 -5.07
N PHE A 73 -11.87 9.80 -4.80
CA PHE A 73 -11.21 8.80 -5.65
C PHE A 73 -11.40 7.40 -5.09
N PRO A 74 -11.72 6.40 -5.94
CA PRO A 74 -11.81 5.02 -5.50
C PRO A 74 -10.43 4.42 -5.22
N ARG A 75 -10.40 3.36 -4.41
CA ARG A 75 -9.23 2.49 -4.28
C ARG A 75 -9.23 1.47 -5.40
N ASN A 76 -8.15 1.41 -6.16
CA ASN A 76 -7.96 0.43 -7.22
C ASN A 76 -7.10 -0.74 -6.71
N TYR A 77 -7.48 -1.96 -7.10
CA TYR A 77 -6.82 -3.19 -6.67
C TYR A 77 -6.28 -3.97 -7.86
N TYR A 78 -5.02 -4.37 -7.77
CA TYR A 78 -4.28 -5.05 -8.82
C TYR A 78 -3.59 -6.30 -8.30
N ARG A 79 -3.45 -7.29 -9.18
CA ARG A 79 -2.65 -8.49 -8.94
C ARG A 79 -1.58 -8.61 -10.01
N CYS A 80 -0.43 -9.16 -9.64
CA CYS A 80 0.56 -9.56 -10.63
C CYS A 80 -0.05 -10.59 -11.59
N THR A 81 0.39 -10.55 -12.84
CA THR A 81 -0.07 -11.46 -13.91
C THR A 81 0.98 -12.51 -14.29
N HIS A 82 2.12 -12.53 -13.61
CA HIS A 82 3.10 -13.59 -13.77
C HIS A 82 2.56 -14.89 -13.13
N GLY A 83 2.76 -16.03 -13.80
CA GLY A 83 2.29 -17.33 -13.33
C GLY A 83 2.88 -17.67 -11.96
N GLY A 84 2.05 -18.09 -11.01
CA GLY A 84 2.49 -18.42 -9.64
C GLY A 84 2.80 -17.22 -8.74
N CYS A 85 2.72 -15.98 -9.24
CA CYS A 85 2.94 -14.79 -8.42
C CYS A 85 1.66 -14.41 -7.65
N SER A 86 1.80 -14.25 -6.32
CA SER A 86 0.70 -13.89 -5.42
C SER A 86 0.66 -12.41 -5.04
N VAL A 87 1.59 -11.60 -5.55
CA VAL A 87 1.73 -10.18 -5.18
C VAL A 87 0.51 -9.39 -5.62
N LYS A 88 0.06 -8.51 -4.72
CA LYS A 88 -1.06 -7.59 -4.94
C LYS A 88 -0.60 -6.17 -4.68
N LYS A 89 -1.19 -5.21 -5.38
CA LYS A 89 -1.05 -3.79 -5.04
C LYS A 89 -2.38 -3.06 -4.98
N GLN A 90 -2.44 -2.06 -4.12
CA GLN A 90 -3.54 -1.11 -3.99
C GLN A 90 -3.03 0.28 -4.36
N VAL A 91 -3.85 1.04 -5.07
CA VAL A 91 -3.55 2.43 -5.44
C VAL A 91 -4.70 3.32 -5.02
N GLN A 92 -4.38 4.41 -4.32
CA GLN A 92 -5.35 5.37 -3.82
C GLN A 92 -4.82 6.81 -3.94
N ARG A 93 -5.51 7.65 -4.72
CA ARG A 93 -5.31 9.10 -4.69
C ARG A 93 -5.99 9.72 -3.47
N LEU A 94 -5.36 10.70 -2.84
CA LEU A 94 -5.96 11.41 -1.71
C LEU A 94 -6.86 12.54 -2.20
N THR A 95 -7.96 12.78 -1.47
CA THR A 95 -8.81 13.96 -1.72
C THR A 95 -8.21 15.23 -1.13
N GLU A 96 -7.50 15.11 -0.01
CA GLU A 96 -6.86 16.24 0.69
C GLU A 96 -5.71 16.85 -0.10
N ASP A 97 -4.97 16.02 -0.85
CA ASP A 97 -3.96 16.44 -1.81
C ASP A 97 -4.07 15.55 -3.05
N GLU A 98 -4.76 16.07 -4.08
CA GLU A 98 -4.93 15.36 -5.35
C GLU A 98 -3.60 15.14 -6.07
N GLY A 99 -2.50 15.76 -5.65
CA GLY A 99 -1.16 15.47 -6.15
C GLY A 99 -0.55 14.20 -5.55
N VAL A 100 -1.13 13.64 -4.48
CA VAL A 100 -0.55 12.51 -3.73
C VAL A 100 -1.28 11.20 -4.01
N VAL A 101 -0.50 10.18 -4.36
CA VAL A 101 -0.94 8.80 -4.55
C VAL A 101 -0.27 7.88 -3.53
N VAL A 102 -1.08 7.16 -2.77
CA VAL A 102 -0.66 6.08 -1.88
C VAL A 102 -0.67 4.77 -2.67
N THR A 103 0.47 4.09 -2.72
CA THR A 103 0.59 2.74 -3.27
C THR A 103 0.99 1.76 -2.18
N THR A 104 0.25 0.65 -2.05
CA THR A 104 0.51 -0.41 -1.05
C THR A 104 0.72 -1.74 -1.76
N TYR A 105 1.85 -2.39 -1.52
CA TYR A 105 2.17 -3.73 -2.01
C TYR A 105 2.02 -4.77 -0.91
N GLU A 106 1.59 -5.97 -1.28
CA GLU A 106 1.49 -7.14 -0.40
C GLU A 106 2.12 -8.35 -1.10
N GLY A 107 3.07 -8.98 -0.44
CA GLY A 107 3.88 -10.09 -0.96
C GLY A 107 5.23 -9.63 -1.50
N VAL A 108 6.02 -10.61 -1.95
CA VAL A 108 7.33 -10.41 -2.56
C VAL A 108 7.31 -11.05 -3.95
N HIS A 109 7.81 -10.35 -4.95
CA HIS A 109 7.95 -10.91 -6.29
C HIS A 109 9.08 -11.94 -6.29
N THR A 110 8.80 -13.14 -6.81
CA THR A 110 9.78 -14.24 -6.98
C THR A 110 10.20 -14.40 -8.44
N HIS A 111 10.03 -13.34 -9.24
CA HIS A 111 10.33 -13.31 -10.67
C HIS A 111 10.89 -11.94 -11.05
N PRO A 112 11.69 -11.85 -12.12
CA PRO A 112 12.25 -10.59 -12.57
C PRO A 112 11.17 -9.64 -13.10
N ILE A 113 11.55 -8.37 -13.17
CA ILE A 113 10.80 -7.29 -13.78
C ILE A 113 10.74 -7.53 -15.31
N GLN A 114 9.60 -7.26 -15.94
CA GLN A 114 9.40 -7.51 -17.38
C GLN A 114 9.88 -6.36 -18.26
N LYS A 115 9.93 -5.14 -17.72
CA LYS A 115 10.40 -3.92 -18.40
C LYS A 115 11.18 -3.07 -17.41
N SER A 116 12.33 -2.54 -17.79
CA SER A 116 13.07 -1.60 -16.93
C SER A 116 12.28 -0.31 -16.73
N SER A 117 12.12 0.13 -15.48
CA SER A 117 11.52 1.42 -15.13
C SER A 117 12.36 2.08 -14.02
N ASP A 118 13.20 3.05 -14.39
CA ASP A 118 14.16 3.66 -13.46
C ASP A 118 13.48 4.45 -12.32
N ASN A 119 12.27 4.96 -12.57
CA ASN A 119 11.52 5.77 -11.59
C ASN A 119 11.10 4.99 -10.35
N PHE A 120 10.79 3.70 -10.47
CA PHE A 120 10.25 2.90 -9.36
C PHE A 120 11.34 2.44 -8.39
N GLU A 121 12.50 2.04 -8.91
CA GLU A 121 13.65 1.64 -8.10
C GLU A 121 14.15 2.79 -7.22
N GLN A 122 14.23 4.01 -7.78
CA GLN A 122 14.61 5.20 -7.01
C GLN A 122 13.66 5.47 -5.85
N ILE A 123 12.35 5.31 -6.07
CA ILE A 123 11.33 5.48 -5.02
C ILE A 123 11.55 4.45 -3.91
N LEU A 124 11.72 3.18 -4.26
CA LEU A 124 11.88 2.12 -3.27
C LEU A 124 13.23 2.18 -2.52
N GLN A 125 14.28 2.62 -3.20
CA GLN A 125 15.60 2.87 -2.60
C GLN A 125 15.56 4.05 -1.63
N GLN A 126 14.86 5.13 -1.96
CA GLN A 126 14.64 6.29 -1.08
C GLN A 126 13.81 5.94 0.15
N LEU A 127 12.88 4.99 0.03
CA LEU A 127 12.04 4.50 1.13
C LEU A 127 12.74 3.48 2.04
N GLN A 128 14.02 3.18 1.80
CA GLN A 128 14.82 2.21 2.54
C GLN A 128 14.30 0.76 2.50
N ILE A 129 13.36 0.43 1.60
CA ILE A 129 12.75 -0.91 1.49
C ILE A 129 13.76 -1.93 0.92
N TYR A 130 14.77 -1.46 0.17
CA TYR A 130 15.88 -2.28 -0.35
C TYR A 130 17.21 -2.00 0.36
N ARG A 131 17.23 -1.16 1.40
CA ARG A 131 18.47 -0.76 2.07
C ARG A 131 18.79 -1.70 3.24
N SER A 132 19.05 -2.98 2.94
CA SER A 132 19.80 -3.85 3.84
C SER A 132 20.61 -4.89 3.05
N LEU A 133 21.86 -4.54 2.74
CA LEU A 133 23.05 -5.25 3.21
C LEU A 133 24.12 -4.19 3.50
#